data_AF-A0A3P6PTV5-F1
#
_entry.id   AF-A0A3P6PTV5-F1
#
_cell.length_a   1.000
_cell.length_b   1.000
_cell.length_c   1.000
_cell.angle_alpha   90.00
_cell.angle_beta   90.00
_cell.angle_gamma   90.00
#
_symmetry.space_group_name_H-M   'P 1'
#
loop_
_entity.id
_entity.type
_entity.pdbx_description
1 polymer ?
#
loop_
_entity_poly.entity_id
_entity_poly.type
_entity_poly.pdbx_seq_one_letter_code
_entity_poly.pdbx_strand_id
1 'polypeptide(L)'
;MTEAQIGRLAQCSSRLIEQMPQLEPKLIQNKKKISRYVFIILFVSLHEKSVRELLDVMQLPYGSPQRLLEFRKYSAIYGRFDAKRKPDKPLTLHEVSVNEAAAQLCLRQPALLTRRDELFPLARQVNSDAFMIWIE
;
A
#
# COMPACT_ATOMS: atom_id res chain seq x y z
N MET A 1 17.17 1.78 4.21
CA MET A 1 16.76 0.52 4.87
C MET A 1 17.71 -0.58 4.43
N THR A 2 18.10 -1.47 5.34
CA THR A 2 18.96 -2.62 5.02
C THR A 2 18.12 -3.85 4.66
N GLU A 3 18.69 -4.80 3.91
CA GLU A 3 18.02 -6.07 3.56
C GLU A 3 17.54 -6.83 4.80
N ALA A 4 18.32 -6.81 5.90
CA ALA A 4 17.90 -7.42 7.16
C ALA A 4 16.65 -6.75 7.75
N GLN A 5 16.52 -5.42 7.64
CA GLN A 5 15.31 -4.70 8.07
C GLN A 5 14.10 -5.06 7.20
N ILE A 6 14.31 -5.18 5.89
CA ILE A 6 13.26 -5.61 4.94
C ILE A 6 12.81 -7.03 5.27
N GLY A 7 13.74 -7.96 5.51
CA GLY A 7 13.44 -9.34 5.87
C GLY A 7 12.58 -9.49 7.12
N ARG A 8 12.84 -8.69 8.17
CA ARG A 8 12.00 -8.68 9.38
C ARG A 8 10.60 -8.14 9.13
N LEU A 9 10.47 -7.03 8.39
CA LEU A 9 9.14 -6.51 8.01
C LEU A 9 8.36 -7.54 7.21
N ALA A 10 9.03 -8.27 6.31
CA ALA A 10 8.44 -9.36 5.54
C ALA A 10 7.96 -10.50 6.45
N GLN A 11 8.76 -10.92 7.43
CA GLN A 11 8.39 -11.95 8.39
C GLN A 11 7.21 -11.54 9.28
N CYS A 12 7.22 -10.32 9.83
CA CYS A 12 6.10 -9.79 10.59
C CYS A 12 4.83 -9.67 9.74
N SER A 13 4.95 -9.25 8.49
CA SER A 13 3.82 -9.21 7.55
C SER A 13 3.24 -10.60 7.29
N SER A 14 4.08 -11.63 7.12
CA SER A 14 3.59 -13.01 6.94
C SER A 14 2.74 -13.46 8.12
N ARG A 15 3.27 -13.32 9.35
CA ARG A 15 2.57 -13.72 10.57
C ARG A 15 1.24 -13.00 10.76
N LEU A 16 1.20 -11.70 10.47
CA LEU A 16 -0.04 -10.92 10.58
C LEU A 16 -1.08 -11.34 9.55
N ILE A 17 -0.68 -11.55 8.28
CA ILE A 17 -1.59 -11.96 7.22
C ILE A 17 -2.16 -13.37 7.44
N GLU A 18 -1.37 -14.30 8.01
CA GLU A 18 -1.84 -15.65 8.36
C GLU A 18 -2.98 -15.65 9.38
N GLN A 19 -3.07 -14.61 10.22
CA GLN A 19 -4.13 -14.45 11.22
C GLN A 19 -5.34 -13.67 10.69
N MET A 20 -5.25 -13.11 9.49
CA MET A 20 -6.29 -12.28 8.90
C MET A 20 -7.23 -13.08 7.97
N PRO A 21 -8.51 -12.69 7.88
CA PRO A 21 -9.37 -13.23 6.83
C PRO A 21 -8.88 -12.78 5.45
N GLN A 22 -9.22 -13.57 4.43
CA GLN A 22 -9.02 -13.15 3.04
C GLN A 22 -9.85 -11.89 2.76
N LEU A 23 -9.23 -10.90 2.13
CA LEU A 23 -9.86 -9.61 1.83
C LEU A 23 -10.12 -9.49 0.33
N GLU A 24 -11.32 -9.02 -0.02
CA GLU A 24 -11.69 -8.68 -1.39
C GLU A 24 -11.32 -7.23 -1.74
N PRO A 25 -10.88 -6.90 -2.95
CA PRO A 25 -10.63 -5.51 -3.35
C PRO A 25 -11.87 -4.62 -3.17
N LYS A 26 -11.70 -3.40 -2.64
CA LYS A 26 -12.78 -2.41 -2.50
C LYS A 26 -12.71 -1.40 -3.65
N LEU A 27 -13.79 -1.27 -4.41
CA LEU A 27 -13.94 -0.15 -5.34
C LEU A 27 -14.17 1.13 -4.52
N ILE A 28 -13.25 2.09 -4.59
CA ILE A 28 -13.35 3.38 -3.89
C ILE A 28 -14.56 4.14 -4.44
N GLN A 29 -15.70 4.08 -3.74
CA GLN A 29 -16.88 4.88 -4.05
C GLN A 29 -16.84 6.17 -3.25
N ASN A 30 -16.22 7.22 -3.79
CA ASN A 30 -16.14 8.50 -3.09
C ASN A 30 -17.50 9.23 -3.15
N LYS A 31 -18.27 9.18 -2.05
CA LYS A 31 -19.52 9.95 -1.87
C LYS A 31 -19.20 11.44 -1.71
N LYS A 32 -19.20 12.22 -2.79
CA LYS A 32 -19.35 13.70 -2.71
C LYS A 32 -20.42 14.17 -3.70
N LYS A 33 -21.43 14.86 -3.17
CA LYS A 33 -22.49 15.56 -3.92
C LYS A 33 -21.87 16.74 -4.70
N ILE A 34 -21.35 16.46 -5.89
CA ILE A 34 -21.06 17.46 -6.93
C ILE A 34 -21.74 16.93 -8.21
N SER A 35 -22.29 17.83 -9.02
CA SER A 35 -23.16 17.54 -10.18
C SER A 35 -22.82 16.22 -10.88
N ARG A 36 -23.76 15.26 -10.80
CA ARG A 36 -23.58 13.84 -11.17
C ARG A 36 -23.02 13.64 -12.57
N TYR A 37 -23.34 14.51 -13.53
CA TYR A 37 -22.97 14.31 -14.93
C TYR A 37 -21.50 14.59 -15.24
N VAL A 38 -20.95 15.68 -14.70
CA VAL A 38 -19.53 16.06 -14.95
C VAL A 38 -18.59 15.26 -14.05
N PHE A 39 -19.03 14.91 -12.84
CA PHE A 39 -18.28 14.02 -11.95
C PHE A 39 -18.18 12.60 -12.52
N ILE A 40 -19.24 12.03 -13.09
CA ILE A 40 -19.18 10.66 -13.66
C ILE A 40 -18.17 10.61 -14.80
N ILE A 41 -18.18 11.53 -15.77
CA ILE A 41 -17.28 11.43 -16.93
C ILE A 41 -15.81 11.69 -16.54
N LEU A 42 -15.53 12.68 -15.68
CA LEU A 42 -14.16 13.01 -15.29
C LEU A 42 -13.58 12.05 -14.23
N PHE A 43 -14.40 11.62 -13.27
CA PHE A 43 -13.98 10.72 -12.18
C PHE A 43 -13.94 9.27 -12.64
N VAL A 44 -14.84 8.81 -13.51
CA VAL A 44 -14.74 7.47 -14.10
C VAL A 44 -13.44 7.35 -14.91
N SER A 45 -13.11 8.30 -15.80
CA SER A 45 -11.86 8.20 -16.58
C SER A 45 -10.54 8.31 -15.77
N LEU A 46 -10.50 9.11 -14.69
CA LEU A 46 -9.28 9.24 -13.85
C LEU A 46 -9.17 8.14 -12.77
N HIS A 47 -10.30 7.69 -12.22
CA HIS A 47 -10.34 6.68 -11.18
C HIS A 47 -10.29 5.25 -11.74
N GLU A 48 -10.95 4.99 -12.88
CA GLU A 48 -10.92 3.69 -13.56
C GLU A 48 -9.51 3.37 -14.08
N LYS A 49 -8.76 4.37 -14.58
CA LYS A 49 -7.33 4.19 -14.91
C LYS A 49 -6.53 3.76 -13.69
N SER A 50 -6.69 4.43 -12.55
CA SER A 50 -5.97 4.09 -11.32
C SER A 50 -6.36 2.72 -10.74
N VAL A 51 -7.64 2.34 -10.82
CA VAL A 51 -8.13 1.05 -10.34
C VAL A 51 -7.69 -0.08 -11.28
N ARG A 52 -7.72 0.14 -12.60
CA ARG A 52 -7.26 -0.83 -13.59
C ARG A 52 -5.75 -1.07 -13.48
N GLU A 53 -4.96 -0.02 -13.33
CA GLU A 53 -3.53 -0.13 -13.03
C GLU A 53 -3.26 -0.90 -11.73
N LEU A 54 -4.06 -0.69 -10.67
CA LEU A 54 -3.95 -1.46 -9.43
C LEU A 54 -4.31 -2.93 -9.64
N LEU A 55 -5.35 -3.25 -10.40
CA LEU A 55 -5.73 -4.63 -10.73
C LEU A 55 -4.62 -5.33 -11.54
N ASP A 56 -4.01 -4.64 -12.50
CA ASP A 56 -2.89 -5.17 -13.27
C ASP A 56 -1.68 -5.45 -12.36
N VAL A 57 -1.38 -4.56 -11.41
CA VAL A 57 -0.31 -4.74 -10.41
C VAL A 57 -0.58 -5.93 -9.49
N MET A 58 -1.83 -6.13 -9.07
CA MET A 58 -2.22 -7.28 -8.26
C MET A 58 -1.99 -8.62 -8.96
N GLN A 59 -2.06 -8.63 -10.30
CA GLN A 59 -1.88 -9.82 -11.14
C GLN A 59 -0.43 -10.07 -11.56
N LEU A 60 0.52 -9.19 -11.19
CA LEU A 60 1.93 -9.37 -11.56
C LEU A 60 2.46 -10.74 -11.08
N PRO A 61 3.22 -11.48 -11.90
CA PRO A 61 3.73 -12.80 -11.53
C PRO A 61 4.57 -12.78 -10.26
N TYR A 62 4.41 -13.81 -9.42
CA TYR A 62 5.25 -14.03 -8.24
C TYR A 62 6.71 -14.20 -8.70
N GLY A 63 7.64 -13.54 -8.02
CA GLY A 63 9.08 -13.59 -8.34
C GLY A 63 9.55 -12.61 -9.42
N SER A 64 8.66 -11.85 -10.06
CA SER A 64 9.10 -10.79 -10.97
C SER A 64 9.77 -9.64 -10.18
N PRO A 65 10.95 -9.15 -10.62
CA PRO A 65 11.66 -8.07 -9.92
C PRO A 65 10.85 -6.76 -9.91
N GLN A 66 9.98 -6.58 -10.91
CA GLN A 66 9.11 -5.42 -11.04
C GLN A 66 7.95 -5.43 -10.02
N ARG A 67 7.51 -6.61 -9.56
CA ARG A 67 6.37 -6.70 -8.64
C ARG A 67 6.62 -5.94 -7.34
N LEU A 68 7.75 -6.17 -6.68
CA LEU A 68 8.07 -5.46 -5.44
C LEU A 68 8.13 -3.94 -5.65
N LEU A 69 8.66 -3.47 -6.78
CA LEU A 69 8.74 -2.04 -7.11
C LEU A 69 7.34 -1.42 -7.29
N GLU A 70 6.47 -2.08 -8.06
CA GLU A 70 5.10 -1.61 -8.25
C GLU A 70 4.31 -1.62 -6.94
N PHE A 71 4.44 -2.68 -6.13
CA PHE A 71 3.79 -2.74 -4.83
C PHE A 71 4.27 -1.63 -3.90
N ARG A 72 5.58 -1.31 -3.86
CA ARG A 72 6.11 -0.15 -3.11
C ARG A 72 5.51 1.17 -3.57
N LYS A 73 5.38 1.36 -4.89
CA LYS A 73 4.82 2.57 -5.48
C LYS A 73 3.34 2.76 -5.09
N TYR A 74 2.54 1.72 -5.26
CA TYR A 74 1.09 1.81 -5.06
C TYR A 74 0.64 1.66 -3.60
N SER A 75 1.44 1.04 -2.73
CA SER A 75 1.15 0.92 -1.29
C SER A 75 1.61 2.13 -0.47
N ALA A 76 2.48 2.98 -1.01
CA ALA A 76 3.11 4.08 -0.30
C ALA A 76 2.09 4.93 0.48
N ILE A 77 2.29 5.04 1.79
CA ILE A 77 1.42 5.77 2.72
C ILE A 77 1.87 7.23 2.79
N TYR A 78 3.17 7.43 2.96
CA TYR A 78 3.83 8.73 2.96
C TYR A 78 4.51 8.99 1.60
N GLY A 79 4.53 10.24 1.16
CA GLY A 79 5.20 10.61 -0.11
C GLY A 79 4.51 10.03 -1.35
N ARG A 80 3.20 9.78 -1.25
CA ARG A 80 2.34 9.34 -2.35
C ARG A 80 2.54 10.19 -3.61
N PHE A 81 2.77 9.55 -4.75
CA PHE A 81 2.95 10.21 -6.03
C PHE A 81 1.69 10.96 -6.49
N ASP A 82 0.52 10.49 -6.04
CA ASP A 82 -0.80 11.05 -6.37
C ASP A 82 -1.33 12.02 -5.30
N ALA A 83 -0.64 12.15 -4.16
CA ALA A 83 -0.99 13.14 -3.14
C ALA A 83 -0.39 14.50 -3.50
N LYS A 84 -1.17 15.57 -3.32
CA LYS A 84 -0.72 16.97 -3.44
C LYS A 84 0.25 17.31 -2.30
N ARG A 85 1.48 16.79 -2.34
CA ARG A 85 2.58 17.16 -1.43
C ARG A 85 3.58 18.02 -2.21
N LYS A 86 4.28 18.93 -1.52
CA LYS A 86 5.45 19.59 -2.08
C LYS A 86 6.55 18.53 -2.27
N PRO A 87 7.13 18.38 -3.47
CA PRO A 87 8.12 17.35 -3.77
C PRO A 87 9.42 17.49 -2.96
N ASP A 88 9.66 18.66 -2.35
CA ASP A 88 10.96 19.03 -1.80
C ASP A 88 11.27 18.44 -0.42
N LYS A 89 10.31 17.81 0.27
CA LYS A 89 10.55 17.22 1.60
C LYS A 89 10.86 15.72 1.49
N PRO A 90 12.12 15.28 1.77
CA PRO A 90 12.45 13.87 1.80
C PRO A 90 11.71 13.15 2.93
N LEU A 91 11.47 11.84 2.75
CA LEU A 91 10.88 10.99 3.77
C LEU A 91 11.87 10.71 4.90
N THR A 92 11.37 10.75 6.14
CA THR A 92 12.10 10.30 7.32
C THR A 92 12.31 8.78 7.28
N LEU A 93 13.28 8.27 8.04
CA LEU A 93 13.52 6.82 8.16
C LEU A 93 12.27 6.07 8.64
N HIS A 94 11.50 6.66 9.56
CA HIS A 94 10.24 6.09 10.02
C HIS A 94 9.21 5.99 8.89
N GLU A 95 9.01 7.07 8.12
CA GLU A 95 8.09 7.06 6.97
C GLU A 95 8.50 6.03 5.91
N VAL A 96 9.80 5.90 5.62
CA VAL A 96 10.33 4.88 4.69
C VAL A 96 10.05 3.47 5.21
N SER A 97 10.27 3.22 6.50
CA SER A 97 10.03 1.91 7.12
C SER A 97 8.55 1.53 7.12
N VAL A 98 7.65 2.48 7.40
CA VAL A 98 6.20 2.27 7.32
C VAL A 98 5.74 2.01 5.88
N ASN A 99 6.31 2.70 4.89
CA ASN A 99 6.03 2.42 3.48
C ASN A 99 6.47 1.02 3.06
N GLU A 100 7.64 0.56 3.53
CA GLU A 100 8.11 -0.80 3.26
C GLU A 100 7.19 -1.84 3.93
N ALA A 101 6.77 -1.61 5.18
CA ALA A 101 5.80 -2.47 5.86
C ALA A 101 4.49 -2.60 5.06
N ALA A 102 4.00 -1.49 4.51
CA ALA A 102 2.82 -1.47 3.64
C ALA A 102 3.03 -2.30 2.37
N ALA A 103 4.20 -2.19 1.71
CA ALA A 103 4.53 -2.99 0.53
C ALA A 103 4.56 -4.49 0.84
N GLN A 104 5.17 -4.88 1.96
CA GLN A 104 5.27 -6.28 2.38
C GLN A 104 3.90 -6.90 2.71
N LEU A 105 2.99 -6.13 3.30
CA LEU A 105 1.60 -6.52 3.52
C LEU A 105 0.84 -6.68 2.21
N CYS A 106 0.91 -5.67 1.32
CA CYS A 106 0.21 -5.72 0.05
C CYS A 106 0.73 -6.85 -0.86
N LEU A 107 2.02 -7.17 -0.84
CA LEU A 107 2.55 -8.29 -1.62
C LEU A 107 1.90 -9.64 -1.26
N ARG A 108 1.53 -9.82 0.02
CA ARG A 108 0.91 -11.02 0.57
C ARG A 108 -0.60 -11.00 0.48
N GLN A 109 -1.20 -9.82 0.67
CA GLN A 109 -2.64 -9.58 0.55
C GLN A 109 -2.88 -8.40 -0.39
N PRO A 110 -2.87 -8.62 -1.73
CA PRO A 110 -2.96 -7.55 -2.72
C PRO A 110 -4.17 -6.65 -2.57
N ALA A 111 -5.30 -7.18 -2.09
CA ALA A 111 -6.54 -6.44 -1.84
C ALA A 111 -6.34 -5.18 -0.98
N LEU A 112 -5.33 -5.17 -0.10
CA LEU A 112 -4.99 -4.02 0.74
C LEU A 112 -4.59 -2.76 -0.05
N LEU A 113 -4.13 -2.89 -1.31
CA LEU A 113 -3.85 -1.72 -2.17
C LEU A 113 -5.07 -0.81 -2.35
N THR A 114 -6.27 -1.40 -2.31
CA THR A 114 -7.56 -0.69 -2.44
C THR A 114 -8.20 -0.34 -1.10
N ARG A 115 -7.70 -0.92 0.00
CA ARG A 115 -8.25 -0.78 1.37
C ARG A 115 -7.34 0.07 2.24
N ARG A 116 -7.09 1.31 1.83
CA ARG A 116 -6.13 2.23 2.47
C ARG A 116 -6.39 2.46 3.97
N ASP A 117 -7.66 2.54 4.37
CA ASP A 117 -8.06 2.75 5.78
C ASP A 117 -7.68 1.55 6.66
N GLU A 118 -7.65 0.34 6.10
CA GLU A 118 -7.22 -0.89 6.77
C GLU A 118 -5.69 -1.05 6.70
N LEU A 119 -5.07 -0.70 5.55
CA LEU A 119 -3.63 -0.82 5.33
C LEU A 119 -2.80 0.03 6.30
N PHE A 120 -3.20 1.27 6.58
CA PHE A 120 -2.42 2.18 7.43
C PHE A 120 -2.18 1.68 8.86
N PRO A 121 -3.21 1.29 9.64
CA PRO A 121 -3.01 0.75 10.97
C PRO A 121 -2.19 -0.55 10.96
N LEU A 122 -2.41 -1.44 9.98
CA LEU A 122 -1.67 -2.69 9.84
C LEU A 122 -0.17 -2.44 9.57
N ALA A 123 0.15 -1.50 8.67
CA ALA A 123 1.54 -1.15 8.36
C ALA A 123 2.27 -0.57 9.59
N ARG A 124 1.57 0.21 10.41
CA ARG A 124 2.14 0.72 11.68
C ARG A 124 2.36 -0.40 12.70
N GLN A 125 1.44 -1.36 12.79
CA GLN A 125 1.59 -2.53 13.66
C GLN A 125 2.82 -3.35 13.25
N VAL A 126 2.92 -3.76 11.98
CA VAL A 126 4.08 -4.50 11.45
C VAL A 126 5.39 -3.76 11.69
N ASN A 127 5.41 -2.45 11.45
CA ASN A 127 6.60 -1.64 11.69
C ASN A 127 7.00 -1.61 13.17
N SER A 128 6.03 -1.60 14.08
CA SER A 128 6.29 -1.61 15.52
C SER A 128 6.79 -2.99 15.96
N ASP A 129 6.14 -4.06 15.51
CA ASP A 129 6.53 -5.45 15.84
C ASP A 129 7.94 -5.77 15.34
N ALA A 130 8.26 -5.38 14.11
CA ALA A 130 9.59 -5.57 13.54
C ALA A 130 10.68 -4.80 14.30
N PHE A 131 10.33 -3.68 14.96
CA PHE A 131 11.25 -2.89 15.76
C PHE A 131 11.40 -3.44 17.20
N MET A 132 10.35 -4.04 17.77
CA MET A 132 10.44 -4.72 19.07
C MET A 132 11.39 -5.93 19.00
N ILE A 133 11.35 -6.69 17.90
CA ILE A 133 12.24 -7.84 17.66
C ILE A 133 13.74 -7.42 17.56
N TRP A 134 14.04 -6.12 17.42
CA TRP A 134 15.43 -5.63 17.42
C TRP A 134 16.01 -5.41 18.83
N ILE A 135 15.16 -5.35 19.85
CA ILE A 135 15.56 -5.02 21.23
C ILE A 135 15.78 -6.31 22.07
N GLU A 136 15.31 -7.45 21.58
CA GLU A 136 15.60 -8.80 22.11
C GLU A 136 16.78 -9.44 21.38
#